data_AF-A0A0F8A0M5-F1
#
_entry.id   AF-A0A0F8A0M5-F1
#
_cell.length_a   1.000
_cell.length_b   1.000
_cell.length_c   1.000
_cell.angle_alpha   90.00
_cell.angle_beta   90.00
_cell.angle_gamma   90.00
#
_symmetry.space_group_name_H-M   'P 1'
#
loop_
_entity.id
_entity.type
_entity.pdbx_description
1 polymer ?
#
loop_
_entity_poly.entity_id
_entity_poly.type
_entity_poly.pdbx_seq_one_letter_code
_entity_poly.pdbx_strand_id
1 'polypeptide(L)'
;MERDSAAKKKGYTAKSYQKALSEGLLLVYDGTRRFQQDNARIHNFGGTPQFLQLHGVEYIDWPPHSPDLNPIEHVWRLLKDKLAELCPHLAELKKNQASIEELEAHLRSAWEAIPQDRIDSLLSSLPRRLAAVRKARGWYTRY
;
A
#
# COMPACT_ATOMS: atom_id res chain seq x y z
N MET A 1 -7.51 4.74 -6.47
CA MET A 1 -8.31 5.44 -5.44
C MET A 1 -8.43 6.91 -5.81
N GLU A 2 -9.65 7.40 -5.94
CA GLU A 2 -9.93 8.78 -6.34
C GLU A 2 -10.00 9.70 -5.12
N ARG A 3 -9.70 10.98 -5.31
CA ARG A 3 -9.91 11.98 -4.26
C ARG A 3 -11.40 12.21 -4.08
N ASP A 4 -11.84 12.33 -2.84
CA ASP A 4 -13.22 12.66 -2.52
C ASP A 4 -13.42 14.17 -2.75
N SER A 5 -14.15 14.51 -3.81
CA SER A 5 -14.46 15.89 -4.19
C SER A 5 -15.31 16.61 -3.13
N ALA A 6 -16.05 15.86 -2.30
CA ALA A 6 -16.85 16.38 -1.20
C ALA A 6 -16.05 16.55 0.10
N ALA A 7 -14.80 16.06 0.18
CA ALA A 7 -13.97 16.23 1.36
C ALA A 7 -13.50 17.69 1.52
N LYS A 8 -13.56 18.21 2.76
CA LYS A 8 -13.15 19.59 3.10
C LYS A 8 -11.76 19.99 2.60
N LYS A 9 -10.83 19.03 2.49
CA LYS A 9 -9.46 19.23 1.99
C LYS A 9 -9.20 18.61 0.61
N LYS A 10 -10.25 18.17 -0.11
CA LYS A 10 -10.15 17.40 -1.37
C LYS A 10 -9.14 16.25 -1.29
N GLY A 11 -9.14 15.58 -0.13
CA GLY A 11 -8.25 14.48 0.19
C GLY A 11 -8.95 13.14 0.05
N TYR A 12 -8.32 12.12 0.60
CA TYR A 12 -8.91 10.78 0.68
C TYR A 12 -9.75 10.62 1.94
N THR A 13 -10.88 9.93 1.81
CA THR A 13 -11.84 9.64 2.88
C THR A 13 -12.05 8.14 3.04
N ALA A 14 -12.71 7.74 4.12
CA ALA A 14 -13.15 6.37 4.32
C ALA A 14 -14.02 5.88 3.14
N LYS A 15 -14.85 6.75 2.54
CA LYS A 15 -15.67 6.41 1.38
C LYS A 15 -14.82 6.10 0.14
N SER A 16 -13.86 6.97 -0.19
CA SER A 16 -12.96 6.71 -1.32
C SER A 16 -12.11 5.45 -1.10
N TYR A 17 -11.76 5.16 0.16
CA TYR A 17 -11.03 3.96 0.53
C TYR A 17 -11.88 2.70 0.39
N GLN A 18 -13.11 2.70 0.89
CA GLN A 18 -14.07 1.60 0.70
C GLN A 18 -14.31 1.32 -0.79
N LYS A 19 -14.44 2.37 -1.62
CA LYS A 19 -14.51 2.21 -3.08
C LYS A 19 -13.27 1.48 -3.64
N ALA A 20 -12.08 1.88 -3.22
CA ALA A 20 -10.84 1.22 -3.66
C ALA A 20 -10.73 -0.23 -3.17
N LEU A 21 -11.25 -0.56 -1.98
CA LEU A 21 -11.33 -1.94 -1.51
C LEU A 21 -12.29 -2.77 -2.36
N SER A 22 -13.45 -2.22 -2.74
CA SER A 22 -14.41 -2.88 -3.63
C SER A 22 -13.84 -3.15 -5.02
N GLU A 23 -13.11 -2.19 -5.59
CA GLU A 23 -12.53 -2.27 -6.93
C GLU A 23 -11.23 -3.08 -7.00
N GLY A 24 -10.66 -3.44 -5.85
CA GLY A 24 -9.38 -4.13 -5.75
C GLY A 24 -9.48 -5.37 -4.87
N LEU A 25 -9.34 -5.18 -3.56
CA LEU A 25 -9.26 -6.28 -2.58
C LEU A 25 -10.43 -7.27 -2.71
N LEU A 26 -11.67 -6.78 -2.76
CA LEU A 26 -12.86 -7.65 -2.76
C LEU A 26 -12.98 -8.51 -4.02
N LEU A 27 -12.33 -8.13 -5.13
CA LEU A 27 -12.32 -8.92 -6.36
C LEU A 27 -11.42 -10.16 -6.27
N VAL A 28 -10.46 -10.15 -5.34
CA VAL A 28 -9.42 -11.21 -5.21
C VAL A 28 -9.42 -11.89 -3.84
N TYR A 29 -10.23 -11.40 -2.90
CA TYR A 29 -10.28 -11.92 -1.54
C TYR A 29 -11.08 -13.23 -1.49
N ASP A 30 -10.41 -14.30 -1.07
CA ASP A 30 -10.96 -15.66 -1.00
C ASP A 30 -11.30 -16.11 0.43
N GLY A 31 -11.13 -15.24 1.43
CA GLY A 31 -11.36 -15.57 2.84
C GLY A 31 -10.27 -16.42 3.49
N THR A 32 -9.19 -16.77 2.78
CA THR A 32 -8.14 -17.66 3.31
C THR A 32 -6.94 -16.91 3.90
N ARG A 33 -6.82 -15.62 3.58
CA ARG A 33 -5.71 -14.75 3.98
C ARG A 33 -6.23 -13.60 4.82
N ARG A 34 -5.37 -13.06 5.69
CA ARG A 34 -5.68 -11.83 6.44
C ARG A 34 -5.18 -10.61 5.69
N PHE A 35 -6.02 -9.58 5.62
CA PHE A 35 -5.68 -8.30 5.03
C PHE A 35 -4.79 -7.49 5.98
N GLN A 36 -3.76 -6.83 5.44
CA GLN A 36 -2.91 -5.93 6.21
C GLN A 36 -3.14 -4.50 5.72
N GLN A 37 -3.36 -3.59 6.67
CA GLN A 37 -3.43 -2.14 6.46
C GLN A 37 -2.74 -1.43 7.62
N ASP A 38 -2.29 -0.19 7.39
CA ASP A 38 -1.75 0.64 8.47
C ASP A 38 -2.89 1.30 9.28
N ASN A 39 -2.51 2.04 10.32
CA ASN A 39 -3.47 2.71 11.20
C ASN A 39 -3.96 4.08 10.72
N ALA A 40 -3.89 4.37 9.41
CA ALA A 40 -4.42 5.63 8.90
C ALA A 40 -5.89 5.84 9.31
N ARG A 41 -6.26 7.09 9.59
CA ARG A 41 -7.60 7.42 10.12
C ARG A 41 -8.74 6.91 9.22
N ILE A 42 -8.56 6.89 7.91
CA ILE A 42 -9.55 6.41 6.95
C ILE A 42 -9.75 4.88 6.97
N HIS A 43 -8.79 4.12 7.51
CA HIS A 43 -8.87 2.67 7.67
C HIS A 43 -9.63 2.28 8.94
N ASN A 44 -9.44 3.06 10.01
CA ASN A 44 -9.99 2.77 11.34
C ASN A 44 -11.29 3.52 11.69
N PHE A 45 -11.70 4.50 10.88
CA PHE A 45 -12.90 5.31 11.12
C PHE A 45 -13.76 5.43 9.87
N GLY A 46 -14.92 6.10 9.99
CA GLY A 46 -15.79 6.44 8.86
C GLY A 46 -16.51 5.22 8.25
N GLY A 47 -16.74 4.18 9.05
CA GLY A 47 -17.45 2.98 8.63
C GLY A 47 -16.56 1.89 8.02
N THR A 48 -15.26 2.13 7.85
CA THR A 48 -14.37 1.15 7.20
C THR A 48 -14.26 -0.19 7.95
N PRO A 49 -14.16 -0.24 9.29
CA PRO A 49 -14.19 -1.52 10.01
C PRO A 49 -15.49 -2.29 9.79
N GLN A 50 -16.65 -1.60 9.82
CA GLN A 50 -17.95 -2.19 9.55
C GLN A 50 -18.06 -2.69 8.11
N PHE A 51 -17.50 -1.94 7.17
CA PHE A 51 -17.44 -2.33 5.76
C PHE A 51 -16.62 -3.61 5.55
N LEU A 52 -15.44 -3.72 6.17
CA LEU A 52 -14.62 -4.94 6.11
C LEU A 52 -15.35 -6.13 6.74
N GLN A 53 -15.97 -5.93 7.91
CA GLN A 53 -16.75 -6.95 8.59
C GLN A 53 -17.93 -7.45 7.75
N LEU A 54 -18.66 -6.55 7.10
CA LEU A 54 -19.80 -6.89 6.23
C LEU A 54 -19.39 -7.79 5.06
N HIS A 55 -18.16 -7.64 4.56
CA HIS A 55 -17.61 -8.42 3.46
C HIS A 55 -16.77 -9.63 3.92
N GLY A 56 -16.78 -9.95 5.22
CA GLY A 56 -16.03 -11.08 5.77
C GLY A 56 -14.50 -10.93 5.66
N VAL A 57 -14.01 -9.69 5.54
CA VAL A 57 -12.57 -9.43 5.44
C VAL A 57 -11.97 -9.41 6.84
N GLU A 58 -11.17 -10.43 7.16
CA GLU A 58 -10.33 -10.42 8.35
C GLU A 58 -9.09 -9.56 8.08
N TYR A 59 -8.79 -8.63 8.98
CA TYR A 59 -7.59 -7.80 8.89
C TYR A 59 -6.71 -7.92 10.14
N ILE A 60 -5.43 -7.59 9.99
CA ILE A 60 -4.41 -7.67 11.03
C ILE A 60 -4.41 -6.39 11.84
N ASP A 61 -4.47 -6.52 13.18
CA ASP A 61 -4.17 -5.41 14.09
C ASP A 61 -2.70 -4.99 13.92
N TRP A 62 -2.49 -3.76 13.45
CA TRP A 62 -1.16 -3.26 13.15
C TRP A 62 -0.65 -2.34 14.26
N PRO A 63 0.61 -2.46 14.71
CA PRO A 63 1.17 -1.53 15.69
C PRO A 63 1.36 -0.13 15.07
N PRO A 64 1.08 0.96 15.81
CA PRO A 64 1.32 2.32 15.33
C PRO A 64 2.81 2.54 15.07
N HIS A 65 3.12 3.45 14.13
CA HIS A 65 4.50 3.87 13.81
C HIS A 65 5.47 2.71 13.50
N SER A 66 4.99 1.66 12.86
CA SER A 66 5.79 0.46 12.54
C SER A 66 5.97 0.25 11.03
N PRO A 67 6.62 1.20 10.31
CA PRO A 67 6.93 1.03 8.89
C PRO A 67 7.91 -0.13 8.67
N ASP A 68 8.82 -0.39 9.61
CA ASP A 68 9.79 -1.49 9.58
C ASP A 68 9.13 -2.86 9.38
N LEU A 69 7.89 -3.02 9.88
CA LEU A 69 7.12 -4.25 9.76
C LEU A 69 6.37 -4.34 8.43
N ASN A 70 6.16 -3.24 7.72
CA ASN A 70 5.31 -3.19 6.54
C ASN A 70 6.13 -3.47 5.27
N PRO A 71 6.00 -4.66 4.65
CA PRO A 71 6.81 -5.01 3.49
C PRO A 71 6.51 -4.13 2.27
N ILE A 72 5.34 -3.48 2.21
CA ILE A 72 4.96 -2.65 1.06
C ILE A 72 5.88 -1.43 0.90
N GLU A 73 6.49 -0.93 1.98
CA GLU A 73 7.45 0.18 1.93
C GLU A 73 8.67 -0.19 1.08
N HIS A 74 9.11 -1.46 1.17
CA HIS A 74 10.18 -1.99 0.35
C HIS A 74 9.74 -2.21 -1.10
N VAL A 75 8.49 -2.63 -1.33
CA VAL A 75 7.91 -2.75 -2.68
C VAL A 75 7.83 -1.36 -3.35
N TRP A 76 7.41 -0.33 -2.62
CA TRP A 76 7.41 1.05 -3.13
C TRP A 76 8.81 1.54 -3.49
N ARG A 77 9.84 1.11 -2.75
CA ARG A 77 11.22 1.41 -3.11
C ARG A 77 11.61 0.76 -4.45
N LEU A 78 11.32 -0.54 -4.61
CA LEU A 78 11.57 -1.26 -5.86
C LEU A 78 10.83 -0.61 -7.05
N LEU A 79 9.57 -0.22 -6.85
CA LEU A 79 8.79 0.45 -7.87
C LEU A 79 9.42 1.78 -8.30
N LYS A 80 9.88 2.59 -7.34
CA LYS A 80 10.55 3.87 -7.63
C LYS A 80 11.87 3.67 -8.37
N ASP A 81 12.66 2.69 -7.96
CA ASP A 81 13.93 2.37 -8.61
C ASP A 81 13.67 1.91 -10.08
N LYS A 82 12.68 1.03 -10.30
CA LYS A 82 12.26 0.59 -11.64
C LYS A 82 11.68 1.72 -12.50
N LEU A 83 10.89 2.60 -11.90
CA LEU A 83 10.34 3.75 -12.58
C LEU A 83 11.44 4.72 -13.04
N ALA A 84 12.47 4.94 -12.21
CA ALA A 84 13.61 5.79 -12.58
C ALA A 84 14.45 5.18 -13.72
N GLU A 85 14.54 3.85 -13.80
CA GLU A 85 15.17 3.15 -14.94
C GLU A 85 14.36 3.30 -16.24
N LEU A 86 13.03 3.14 -16.16
CA LEU A 86 12.14 3.16 -17.32
C LEU A 86 11.78 4.57 -17.80
N CYS A 87 11.79 5.56 -16.90
CA CYS A 87 11.49 6.96 -17.18
C CYS A 87 12.61 7.86 -16.62
N PRO A 88 13.77 7.95 -17.30
CA PRO A 88 14.91 8.75 -16.83
C PRO A 88 14.60 10.25 -16.70
N HIS A 89 13.64 10.74 -17.49
CA HIS A 89 13.16 12.14 -17.49
C HIS A 89 11.97 12.37 -16.54
N LEU A 90 11.75 11.48 -15.56
CA LEU A 90 10.65 11.61 -14.57
C LEU A 90 10.57 13.00 -13.93
N ALA A 91 11.73 13.62 -13.65
CA ALA A 91 11.81 14.94 -13.04
C ALA A 91 11.37 16.09 -13.97
N GLU A 92 11.32 15.85 -15.27
CA GLU A 92 10.94 16.83 -16.30
C GLU A 92 9.44 16.79 -16.63
N LEU A 93 8.74 15.75 -16.17
CA LEU A 93 7.31 15.60 -16.38
C LEU A 93 6.52 16.77 -15.76
N LYS A 94 5.53 17.25 -16.50
CA LYS A 94 4.70 18.39 -16.12
C LYS A 94 3.39 17.90 -15.47
N LYS A 95 2.69 18.80 -14.79
CA LYS A 95 1.33 18.53 -14.26
C LYS A 95 0.27 18.72 -15.33
N ASN A 96 0.42 18.07 -16.47
CA ASN A 96 -0.55 18.07 -17.56
C ASN A 96 -1.00 16.64 -17.88
N GLN A 97 -2.06 16.51 -18.67
CA GLN A 97 -2.68 15.22 -18.95
C GLN A 97 -1.72 14.23 -19.62
N ALA A 98 -0.97 14.68 -20.63
CA ALA A 98 -0.02 13.83 -21.35
C ALA A 98 1.09 13.27 -20.45
N SER A 99 1.69 14.11 -19.59
CA SER A 99 2.69 13.67 -18.62
C SER A 99 2.12 12.76 -17.54
N ILE A 100 0.84 12.90 -17.17
CA ILE A 100 0.17 11.98 -16.24
C ILE A 100 -0.04 10.61 -16.90
N GLU A 101 -0.54 10.58 -18.13
CA GLU A 101 -0.73 9.34 -18.90
C GLU A 101 0.59 8.59 -19.13
N GLU A 102 1.64 9.34 -19.47
CA GLU A 102 2.98 8.80 -19.60
C GLU A 102 3.48 8.21 -18.27
N LEU A 103 3.31 8.93 -17.16
CA LEU A 103 3.69 8.44 -15.84
C LEU A 103 2.92 7.17 -15.45
N GLU A 104 1.61 7.12 -15.71
CA GLU A 104 0.79 5.94 -15.45
C GLU A 104 1.23 4.72 -16.26
N ALA A 105 1.58 4.90 -17.53
CA ALA A 105 2.08 3.83 -18.39
C ALA A 105 3.43 3.27 -17.89
N HIS A 106 4.36 4.14 -17.51
CA HIS A 106 5.63 3.72 -16.93
C HIS A 106 5.46 3.09 -15.54
N LEU A 107 4.55 3.58 -14.71
CA LEU A 107 4.23 2.97 -13.41
C LEU A 107 3.70 1.54 -13.54
N ARG A 108 2.81 1.29 -14.51
CA ARG A 108 2.32 -0.06 -14.81
C ARG A 108 3.46 -0.96 -15.27
N SER A 109 4.28 -0.48 -16.20
CA SER A 109 5.44 -1.23 -16.71
C SER A 109 6.46 -1.52 -15.60
N ALA A 110 6.71 -0.55 -14.72
CA ALA A 110 7.60 -0.71 -13.58
C ALA A 110 7.05 -1.73 -12.57
N TRP A 111 5.73 -1.75 -12.32
CA TRP A 111 5.07 -2.72 -11.46
C TRP A 111 5.21 -4.15 -11.99
N GLU A 112 4.88 -4.38 -13.27
CA GLU A 112 5.01 -5.68 -13.92
C GLU A 112 6.47 -6.16 -13.99
N ALA A 113 7.43 -5.23 -13.99
CA ALA A 113 8.85 -5.54 -13.99
C ALA A 113 9.40 -5.91 -12.59
N ILE A 114 8.62 -5.78 -11.51
CA ILE A 114 9.04 -6.22 -10.17
C ILE A 114 9.00 -7.75 -10.13
N PRO A 115 10.14 -8.43 -9.92
CA PRO A 115 10.15 -9.88 -9.87
C PRO A 115 9.39 -10.42 -8.66
N GLN A 116 8.55 -11.43 -8.86
CA GLN A 116 7.72 -12.02 -7.79
C GLN A 116 8.56 -12.60 -6.65
N ASP A 117 9.74 -13.16 -6.93
CA ASP A 117 10.68 -13.68 -5.92
C ASP A 117 11.16 -12.59 -4.95
N ARG A 118 11.23 -11.33 -5.40
CA ARG A 118 11.54 -10.20 -4.53
C ARG A 118 10.40 -9.92 -3.55
N ILE A 119 9.15 -10.02 -4.00
CA ILE A 119 7.96 -9.87 -3.13
C ILE A 119 7.93 -11.03 -2.13
N ASP A 120 8.11 -12.26 -2.59
CA ASP A 120 8.10 -13.45 -1.75
C ASP A 120 9.23 -13.42 -0.70
N SER A 121 10.43 -12.93 -1.09
CA SER A 121 11.53 -12.70 -0.16
C SER A 121 11.22 -11.65 0.90
N LEU A 122 10.45 -10.60 0.57
CA LEU A 122 10.01 -9.60 1.53
C LEU A 122 9.01 -10.20 2.53
N LEU A 123 8.03 -10.97 2.04
CA LEU A 123 7.04 -11.63 2.89
C LEU A 123 7.68 -12.68 3.82
N SER A 124 8.58 -13.52 3.30
CA SER A 124 9.31 -14.51 4.09
C SER A 124 10.22 -13.89 5.17
N SER A 125 10.53 -12.59 5.07
CA SER A 125 11.31 -11.88 6.08
C SER A 125 10.50 -11.48 7.33
N LEU A 126 9.17 -11.51 7.27
CA LEU A 126 8.29 -11.04 8.35
C LEU A 126 8.60 -11.67 9.72
N PRO A 127 8.79 -13.00 9.87
CA PRO A 127 9.15 -13.59 11.16
C PRO A 127 10.43 -13.01 11.76
N ARG A 128 11.42 -12.71 10.90
CA ARG A 128 12.70 -12.10 11.32
C ARG A 128 12.53 -10.65 11.73
N ARG A 129 11.68 -9.88 11.05
CA ARG A 129 11.33 -8.50 11.40
C ARG A 129 10.61 -8.44 12.75
N LEU A 130 9.62 -9.30 12.95
CA LEU A 130 8.90 -9.45 14.23
C LEU A 130 9.84 -9.81 15.38
N ALA A 131 10.78 -10.74 15.16
CA ALA A 131 11.79 -11.10 16.15
C ALA A 131 12.71 -9.92 16.49
N ALA A 132 13.07 -9.09 15.51
CA ALA A 132 13.88 -7.89 15.72
C ALA A 132 13.13 -6.84 16.55
N VAL A 133 11.86 -6.56 16.23
CA VAL A 133 11.01 -5.65 17.03
C VAL A 133 10.86 -6.15 18.46
N ARG A 134 10.64 -7.45 18.65
CA ARG A 134 10.56 -8.06 19.99
C ARG A 134 11.87 -7.90 20.75
N LYS A 135 13.02 -8.14 20.11
CA LYS A 135 14.35 -7.94 20.72
C LYS A 135 14.59 -6.47 21.08
N ALA A 136 14.13 -5.55 20.24
CA ALA A 136 14.19 -4.12 20.46
C ALA A 136 13.12 -3.62 21.46
N ARG A 137 12.28 -4.51 22.03
CA ARG A 137 11.18 -4.14 22.93
C ARG A 137 10.24 -3.08 22.34
N GLY A 138 9.96 -3.18 21.04
CA GLY A 138 9.09 -2.23 20.32
C GLY A 138 9.80 -0.99 19.76
N TRP A 139 11.11 -0.82 20.01
CA TRP A 139 11.89 0.26 19.39
C TRP A 139 12.24 -0.05 17.92
N TYR A 140 12.70 1.00 17.22
CA TYR A 140 13.12 0.96 15.82
C TYR A 140 14.11 -0.17 15.53
N THR A 141 13.98 -0.74 14.35
CA THR A 141 14.85 -1.77 13.83
C THR A 141 15.58 -1.27 12.59
N ARG A 142 16.39 -2.14 11.97
CA ARG A 142 17.11 -1.82 10.72
C ARG A 142 16.26 -1.98 9.45
N TYR A 143 15.03 -2.46 9.59
CA TYR A 143 14.16 -2.85 8.47
C TYR A 143 13.32 -1.69 7.96
#